data_AF-T0Z9U0-F1
#
_entry.id   AF-T0Z9U0-F1
#
_cell.length_a   1.000
_cell.length_b   1.000
_cell.length_c   1.000
_cell.angle_alpha   90.00
_cell.angle_beta   90.00
_cell.angle_gamma   90.00
#
_symmetry.space_group_name_H-M   'P 1'
#
loop_
_entity.id
_entity.type
_entity.pdbx_description
1 polymer ?
#
loop_
_entity_poly.entity_id
_entity_poly.type
_entity_poly.pdbx_seq_one_letter_code
_entity_poly.pdbx_strand_id
1 'polypeptide(L)'
;MGCAVSVASAETIVVSGRLMIAPSSIPRPHRGQSMRQVEARFGRPEKRYPAVGAHPPITRWNYPGYSVYFEYNRVIDAVVHGSRQT
;
A
#
# COMPACT_ATOMS: atom_id res chain seq x y z
N MET A 1 17.61 -19.66 -49.12
CA MET A 1 16.68 -20.52 -48.35
C MET A 1 17.34 -20.74 -46.99
N GLY A 2 17.13 -19.93 -45.96
CA GLY A 2 15.86 -19.46 -45.39
C GLY A 2 15.75 -20.10 -44.00
N CYS A 3 16.58 -19.64 -43.05
CA CYS A 3 16.70 -20.23 -41.71
C CYS A 3 15.38 -20.10 -40.94
N ALA A 4 14.99 -21.21 -40.32
CA ALA A 4 13.78 -21.33 -39.52
C ALA A 4 13.76 -20.29 -38.38
N VAL A 5 12.61 -19.64 -38.21
CA VAL A 5 12.29 -18.77 -37.08
C VAL A 5 12.10 -19.64 -35.84
N SER A 6 13.04 -19.57 -34.91
CA SER A 6 12.88 -20.13 -33.56
C SER A 6 11.85 -19.32 -32.78
N VAL A 7 10.69 -19.92 -32.50
CA VAL A 7 9.75 -19.39 -31.51
C VAL A 7 10.45 -19.46 -30.15
N ALA A 8 10.80 -18.30 -29.61
CA ALA A 8 11.18 -18.18 -28.20
C ALA A 8 9.90 -18.32 -27.37
N SER A 9 9.77 -19.45 -26.68
CA SER A 9 8.77 -19.61 -25.64
C SER A 9 9.22 -18.75 -24.46
N ALA A 10 8.52 -17.66 -24.18
CA ALA A 10 8.79 -16.84 -23.01
C ALA A 10 8.43 -17.65 -21.76
N GLU A 11 9.44 -18.30 -21.19
CA GLU A 11 9.39 -18.87 -19.86
C GLU A 11 8.99 -17.77 -18.86
N THR A 12 7.75 -17.83 -18.38
CA THR A 12 7.34 -17.02 -17.23
C THR A 12 8.13 -17.53 -16.04
N ILE A 13 9.16 -16.78 -15.66
CA ILE A 13 9.87 -17.00 -14.42
C ILE A 13 8.88 -16.70 -13.30
N VAL A 14 8.33 -17.77 -12.74
CA VAL A 14 7.60 -17.73 -11.48
C VAL A 14 8.63 -17.36 -10.43
N VAL A 15 8.71 -16.07 -10.07
CA VAL A 15 9.50 -15.66 -8.92
C VAL A 15 8.84 -16.30 -7.70
N SER A 16 9.33 -17.49 -7.33
CA SER A 16 9.07 -18.12 -6.04
C SER A 16 9.84 -17.35 -4.97
N GLY A 17 9.56 -16.05 -4.87
CA GLY A 17 9.78 -15.28 -3.68
C GLY A 17 8.53 -15.45 -2.85
N ARG A 18 8.47 -16.50 -2.03
CA ARG A 18 7.57 -16.55 -0.89
C ARG A 18 7.99 -15.44 0.09
N LEU A 19 7.73 -14.20 -0.27
CA LEU A 19 7.50 -13.18 0.72
C LEU A 19 6.08 -13.46 1.22
N MET A 20 5.98 -14.47 2.09
CA MET A 20 5.11 -14.29 3.24
C MET A 20 5.64 -13.02 3.91
N ILE A 21 5.19 -11.86 3.42
CA ILE A 21 5.06 -10.68 4.23
C ILE A 21 4.23 -11.26 5.36
N ALA A 22 4.86 -11.64 6.48
CA ALA A 22 4.13 -12.07 7.65
C ALA A 22 3.04 -11.01 7.77
N PRO A 23 1.75 -11.36 7.55
CA PRO A 23 0.73 -10.35 7.57
C PRO A 23 0.87 -9.84 8.99
N SER A 24 1.44 -8.65 9.12
CA SER A 24 1.34 -7.88 10.34
C SER A 24 -0.15 -7.85 10.49
N SER A 25 -0.67 -8.68 11.40
CA SER A 25 -2.11 -8.89 11.62
C SER A 25 -2.67 -7.66 12.32
N ILE A 26 -2.14 -6.51 11.94
CA ILE A 26 -2.61 -5.19 12.27
C ILE A 26 -3.74 -4.99 11.26
N PRO A 27 -5.00 -5.03 11.70
CA PRO A 27 -6.11 -4.73 10.84
C PRO A 27 -5.85 -3.31 10.29
N ARG A 28 -5.90 -3.17 8.97
CA ARG A 28 -5.65 -1.90 8.27
C ARG A 28 -6.86 -1.51 7.43
N PRO A 29 -7.07 -0.21 7.20
CA PRO A 29 -8.12 0.20 6.29
C PRO A 29 -7.78 -0.23 4.85
N HIS A 30 -8.74 -0.90 4.20
CA HIS A 30 -8.74 -1.13 2.76
C HIS A 30 -8.75 0.19 1.97
N ARG A 31 -8.11 0.17 0.80
CA ARG A 31 -8.15 1.26 -0.18
C ARG A 31 -9.59 1.58 -0.57
N GLY A 32 -9.88 2.87 -0.74
CA GLY A 32 -11.20 3.40 -1.08
C GLY A 32 -12.10 3.72 0.12
N GLN A 33 -11.76 3.28 1.35
CA GLN A 33 -12.53 3.67 2.53
C GLN A 33 -12.45 5.17 2.80
N SER A 34 -13.54 5.75 3.30
CA SER A 34 -13.56 7.17 3.67
C SER A 34 -12.83 7.41 4.99
N MET A 35 -12.25 8.58 5.21
CA MET A 35 -11.65 8.99 6.49
C MET A 35 -12.57 8.69 7.70
N ARG A 36 -13.88 8.96 7.58
CA ARG A 36 -14.88 8.66 8.62
C ARG A 36 -15.00 7.16 8.91
N GLN A 37 -14.95 6.31 7.88
CA GLN A 37 -15.02 4.85 8.04
C GLN A 37 -13.75 4.33 8.72
N VAL A 38 -12.57 4.88 8.35
CA VAL A 38 -11.32 4.53 9.03
C VAL A 38 -11.38 4.95 10.48
N GLU A 39 -11.80 6.19 10.78
CA GLU A 39 -11.92 6.67 12.16
C GLU A 39 -12.93 5.87 12.98
N ALA A 40 -14.07 5.47 12.40
CA ALA A 40 -15.08 4.66 13.07
C ALA A 40 -14.60 3.23 13.35
N ARG A 41 -13.78 2.64 12.47
CA ARG A 41 -13.29 1.25 12.59
C ARG A 41 -12.00 1.11 13.39
N PHE A 42 -11.08 2.07 13.24
CA PHE A 42 -9.73 2.04 13.83
C PHE A 42 -9.53 3.05 14.95
N GLY A 43 -10.50 3.94 15.18
CA GLY A 43 -10.39 5.02 16.16
C GLY A 43 -9.67 6.24 15.59
N ARG A 44 -9.35 7.18 16.49
CA ARG A 44 -8.66 8.41 16.11
C ARG A 44 -7.17 8.11 15.87
N PRO A 45 -6.57 8.66 14.79
CA PRO A 45 -5.13 8.56 14.58
C PRO A 45 -4.35 9.32 15.66
N GLU A 46 -3.14 8.88 15.96
CA GLU A 46 -2.22 9.56 16.88
C GLU A 46 -1.79 10.92 16.34
N LYS A 47 -1.58 11.00 15.02
CA LYS A 47 -1.17 12.24 14.36
C LYS A 47 -1.80 12.38 12.99
N ARG A 48 -2.40 13.54 12.73
CA ARG A 48 -2.89 13.93 11.41
C ARG A 48 -1.94 14.95 10.83
N TYR A 49 -1.36 14.65 9.68
CA TYR A 49 -0.58 15.60 8.91
C TYR A 49 -1.51 16.37 7.98
N PRO A 50 -1.22 17.67 7.71
CA PRO A 50 -1.95 18.41 6.70
C PRO A 50 -1.77 17.76 5.33
N ALA A 51 -2.72 18.02 4.43
CA ALA A 51 -2.59 17.58 3.06
C ALA A 51 -1.35 18.21 2.41
N VAL A 52 -0.51 17.38 1.79
CA VAL A 52 0.66 17.81 1.02
C VAL A 52 0.41 17.60 -0.47
N GLY A 53 0.96 18.50 -1.30
CA GLY A 53 0.79 18.47 -2.76
C GLY A 53 -0.34 19.38 -3.25
N ALA A 54 -0.15 19.98 -4.44
CA ALA A 54 -1.13 20.89 -5.04
C ALA A 54 -2.32 20.15 -5.66
N HIS A 55 -2.09 19.03 -6.37
CA HIS A 55 -3.12 18.11 -6.88
C HIS A 55 -2.50 16.74 -7.26
N PRO A 56 -3.00 15.60 -6.74
CA PRO A 56 -4.04 15.50 -5.71
C PRO A 56 -3.47 15.78 -4.31
N PRO A 57 -4.28 16.37 -3.39
CA PRO A 57 -3.86 16.60 -2.02
C PRO A 57 -3.79 15.27 -1.25
N ILE A 58 -2.61 14.93 -0.71
CA ILE A 58 -2.39 13.70 0.06
C ILE A 58 -2.33 14.03 1.56
N THR A 59 -3.32 13.54 2.31
CA THR A 59 -3.36 13.62 3.77
C THR A 59 -2.78 12.35 4.37
N ARG A 60 -1.84 12.46 5.32
CA ARG A 60 -1.29 11.30 6.04
C ARG A 60 -1.77 11.27 7.49
N TRP A 61 -2.29 10.14 7.93
CA TRP A 61 -2.55 9.87 9.34
C TRP A 61 -1.64 8.79 9.87
N ASN A 62 -1.03 9.01 11.03
CA ASN A 62 -0.23 8.01 11.72
C ASN A 62 -1.06 7.34 12.82
N TYR A 63 -0.93 6.02 12.87
CA TYR A 63 -1.43 5.12 13.90
C TYR A 63 -0.23 4.37 14.52
N PRO A 64 -0.43 3.71 15.67
CA PRO A 64 0.65 2.95 16.30
C PRO A 64 1.02 1.77 15.40
N GLY A 65 2.20 1.85 14.76
CA GLY A 65 2.76 0.81 13.90
C GLY A 65 2.44 0.93 12.40
N TYR A 66 1.60 1.87 11.97
CA TYR A 66 1.31 2.07 10.55
C TYR A 66 0.84 3.50 10.21
N SER A 67 1.02 3.89 8.96
CA SER A 67 0.55 5.17 8.42
C SER A 67 -0.49 4.93 7.32
N VAL A 68 -1.57 5.70 7.35
CA VAL A 68 -2.63 5.68 6.35
C VAL A 68 -2.55 6.95 5.53
N TYR A 69 -2.53 6.79 4.21
CA TYR A 69 -2.52 7.88 3.24
C TYR A 69 -3.90 8.00 2.63
N PHE A 70 -4.38 9.24 2.57
CA PHE A 70 -5.67 9.59 2.01
C PHE A 70 -5.48 10.58 0.89
N GLU A 71 -6.21 10.37 -0.19
CA GLU A 71 -6.39 11.34 -1.25
C GLU A 71 -7.79 11.95 -1.10
N TYR A 72 -7.86 13.28 -0.99
CA TYR A 72 -9.08 13.99 -0.58
C TYR A 72 -9.66 13.43 0.73
N ASN A 73 -10.58 12.48 0.64
CA ASN A 73 -11.24 11.83 1.78
C ASN A 73 -11.19 10.30 1.71
N ARG A 74 -10.48 9.72 0.74
CA ARG A 74 -10.43 8.27 0.49
C ARG A 74 -9.04 7.71 0.78
N VAL A 75 -8.99 6.53 1.38
CA VAL A 75 -7.73 5.81 1.60
C VAL A 75 -7.13 5.42 0.26
N ILE A 76 -5.90 5.85 0.03
CA ILE A 76 -5.11 5.39 -1.11
C ILE A 76 -4.12 4.30 -0.71
N ASP A 77 -3.59 4.34 0.50
CA ASP A 77 -2.63 3.32 0.97
C ASP A 77 -2.55 3.26 2.50
N ALA A 78 -2.09 2.13 3.04
CA ALA A 78 -1.87 1.92 4.46
C ALA A 78 -0.55 1.15 4.67
N VAL A 79 0.51 1.89 4.98
CA VAL A 79 1.87 1.38 5.09
C VAL A 79 2.16 0.98 6.54
N VAL A 80 2.44 -0.29 6.79
CA VAL A 80 2.95 -0.75 8.09
C VAL A 80 4.41 -0.35 8.20
N HIS A 81 4.78 0.24 9.33
CA HIS A 81 6.18 0.49 9.64
C HIS A 81 6.82 -0.84 10.08
N GLY A 82 7.11 -1.70 9.11
CA GLY A 82 7.95 -2.87 9.31
C GLY A 82 9.39 -2.42 9.46
N SER A 83 10.09 -2.93 10.47
CA SER A 83 11.53 -2.79 10.62
C SER A 83 12.24 -3.51 9.45
N ARG A 84 12.37 -2.82 8.32
CA ARG A 84 13.21 -3.22 7.20
C ARG A 84 13.83 -1.98 6.58
N GLN A 85 14.72 -1.38 7.36
CA GLN A 85 15.79 -0.53 6.87
C GLN A 85 17.08 -1.24 7.29
N THR A 86 17.64 -2.02 6.35
CA THR A 86 19.06 -2.39 6.34
C THR A 86 19.73 -1.44 5.37
#